data_AF-A0AAJ7DXK1-F1
#
_entry.id   AF-A0AAJ7DXK1-F1
#
_cell.length_a   1.000
_cell.length_b   1.000
_cell.length_c   1.000
_cell.angle_alpha   90.00
_cell.angle_beta   90.00
_cell.angle_gamma   90.00
#
_symmetry.space_group_name_H-M   'P 1'
#
loop_
_entity.id
_entity.type
_entity.pdbx_description
1 polymer ?
#
loop_
_entity_poly.entity_id
_entity_poly.type
_entity_poly.pdbx_seq_one_letter_code
_entity_poly.pdbx_strand_id
1 'polypeptide(L)'
;MSGATELQATHKTEQLQDDTIENVDVAEADSTQAYQIRPKLEEKFKPLSAKEVIHNVLFDHLSTKEYNKHEAQKWSKEIADIIRDKIKKMELA
;
A
#
# COMPACT_ATOMS: atom_id res chain seq x y z
N MET A 1 -8.90 -56.46 11.01
CA MET A 1 -8.87 -56.25 9.55
C MET A 1 -9.04 -54.77 9.28
N SER A 2 -8.27 -54.25 8.31
CA SER A 2 -8.25 -52.88 7.77
C SER A 2 -7.74 -51.80 8.75
N GLY A 3 -6.73 -50.98 8.45
CA GLY A 3 -5.98 -50.76 7.21
C GLY A 3 -5.51 -49.29 7.17
N ALA A 4 -4.21 -49.08 6.91
CA ALA A 4 -3.51 -47.87 6.40
C ALA A 4 -3.63 -46.51 7.16
N THR A 5 -2.53 -45.92 7.65
CA THR A 5 -1.62 -44.90 6.99
C THR A 5 -2.35 -43.57 6.74
N GLU A 6 -1.92 -42.36 7.18
CA GLU A 6 -0.78 -41.56 6.68
C GLU A 6 -0.83 -40.17 7.38
N LEU A 7 0.19 -39.78 8.16
CA LEU A 7 1.15 -38.67 7.95
C LEU A 7 0.63 -37.25 7.60
N GLN A 8 1.11 -36.28 8.42
CA GLN A 8 1.45 -34.88 8.09
C GLN A 8 0.27 -33.90 7.86
N ALA A 9 0.32 -32.60 8.15
CA ALA A 9 1.44 -31.69 8.34
C ALA A 9 1.07 -30.54 9.29
N THR A 10 2.05 -30.10 10.08
CA THR A 10 2.10 -28.80 10.74
C THR A 10 2.18 -27.69 9.68
N HIS A 11 1.21 -26.79 9.61
CA HIS A 11 1.34 -25.55 8.85
C HIS A 11 1.62 -24.38 9.79
N LYS A 12 2.90 -24.20 10.06
CA LYS A 12 3.50 -22.95 10.55
C LYS A 12 3.84 -22.11 9.32
N THR A 13 3.04 -21.08 9.04
CA THR A 13 3.23 -20.14 7.93
C THR A 13 2.34 -18.94 8.25
N GLU A 14 2.75 -17.69 8.41
CA GLU A 14 4.03 -16.99 8.26
C GLU A 14 3.92 -15.77 9.17
N GLN A 15 5.00 -15.44 9.87
CA GLN A 15 5.15 -14.12 10.46
C GLN A 15 5.20 -13.14 9.29
N LEU A 16 4.22 -12.24 9.19
CA LEU A 16 4.36 -11.05 8.38
C LEU A 16 5.53 -10.28 8.99
N GLN A 17 6.69 -10.41 8.35
CA GLN A 17 7.80 -9.51 8.53
C GLN A 17 7.26 -8.12 8.23
N ASP A 18 7.19 -7.33 9.28
CA ASP A 18 7.08 -5.89 9.17
C ASP A 18 8.29 -5.44 8.36
N ASP A 19 8.10 -5.23 7.05
CA ASP A 19 8.99 -4.47 6.20
C ASP A 19 9.03 -3.03 6.75
N THR A 20 9.69 -2.86 7.90
CA THR A 20 10.30 -1.60 8.28
C THR A 20 11.31 -1.32 7.18
N ILE A 21 10.88 -0.59 6.16
CA ILE A 21 11.76 0.04 5.20
C ILE A 21 12.61 1.00 6.02
N GLU A 22 13.83 0.58 6.35
CA GLU A 22 14.83 1.44 6.96
C GLU A 22 15.13 2.57 5.97
N ASN A 23 14.64 3.76 6.28
CA ASN A 23 15.10 4.98 5.64
C ASN A 23 16.57 5.19 6.06
N VAL A 24 17.50 4.68 5.24
CA VAL A 24 18.93 4.98 5.37
C VAL A 24 19.15 6.42 4.90
N ASP A 25 18.94 7.38 5.80
CA ASP A 25 19.24 8.79 5.57
C ASP A 25 20.75 9.04 5.73
N VAL A 26 21.47 9.01 4.60
CA VAL A 26 22.77 9.71 4.49
C VAL A 26 22.46 11.18 4.23
N ALA A 27 22.38 11.96 5.30
CA ALA A 27 22.28 13.40 5.24
C ALA A 27 23.67 14.01 4.97
N GLU A 28 23.94 14.36 3.73
CA GLU A 28 25.01 15.30 3.35
C GLU A 28 24.39 16.65 2.97
N ALA A 29 24.96 17.71 3.52
CA ALA A 29 24.36 19.03 3.65
C ALA A 29 24.57 19.93 2.41
N ASP A 30 23.50 20.66 2.09
CA ASP A 30 23.38 22.06 1.65
C ASP A 30 24.28 22.67 0.54
N SER A 31 23.68 23.60 -0.22
CA SER A 31 24.29 24.65 -1.09
C SER A 31 24.14 24.61 -2.64
N THR A 32 23.15 23.94 -3.24
CA THR A 32 22.79 24.20 -4.68
C THR A 32 21.29 24.08 -4.98
N GLN A 33 20.47 24.96 -4.41
CA GLN A 33 19.00 24.94 -4.57
C GLN A 33 18.48 25.03 -6.02
N ALA A 34 19.31 25.40 -7.00
CA ALA A 34 18.88 25.62 -8.40
C ALA A 34 19.03 24.40 -9.33
N TYR A 35 19.77 23.36 -8.95
CA TYR A 35 20.07 22.20 -9.82
C TYR A 35 20.03 20.86 -9.05
N GLN A 36 19.05 20.67 -8.17
CA GLN A 36 18.82 19.36 -7.56
C GLN A 36 17.96 18.48 -8.48
N ILE A 37 18.57 17.43 -9.04
CA ILE A 37 17.86 16.38 -9.80
C ILE A 37 17.07 15.46 -8.85
N ARG A 38 17.51 15.36 -7.59
CA ARG A 38 16.83 14.56 -6.56
C ARG A 38 15.68 15.36 -5.98
N PRO A 39 14.48 14.77 -5.85
CA PRO A 39 13.39 15.37 -5.10
C PRO A 39 13.84 15.66 -3.67
N LYS A 40 13.39 16.78 -3.12
CA LYS A 40 13.61 17.11 -1.72
C LYS A 40 12.91 16.10 -0.81
N LEU A 41 13.32 16.07 0.46
CA LEU A 41 12.69 15.19 1.45
C LEU A 41 11.18 15.42 1.58
N GLU A 42 10.72 16.66 1.40
CA GLU A 42 9.30 17.03 1.39
C GLU A 42 8.54 16.51 0.16
N GLU A 43 9.22 16.36 -0.98
CA GLU A 43 8.72 15.87 -2.26
C GLU A 43 8.89 14.35 -2.42
N LYS A 44 9.45 13.68 -1.40
CA LYS A 44 9.52 12.22 -1.39
C LYS A 44 8.13 11.65 -1.12
N PHE A 45 7.78 10.65 -1.92
CA PHE A 45 6.59 9.84 -1.71
C PHE A 45 6.53 9.33 -0.28
N LYS A 46 5.40 9.55 0.39
CA LYS A 46 5.17 9.16 1.80
C LYS A 46 4.36 7.86 1.85
N PRO A 47 5.01 6.68 2.01
CA PRO A 47 4.30 5.40 1.87
C PRO A 47 3.25 5.18 2.94
N LEU A 48 3.49 5.68 4.16
CA LEU A 48 2.54 5.59 5.27
C LEU A 48 1.26 6.38 4.98
N SER A 49 1.39 7.62 4.49
CA SER A 49 0.25 8.44 4.09
C SER A 49 -0.52 7.82 2.93
N ALA A 50 0.18 7.26 1.93
CA ALA A 50 -0.47 6.55 0.83
C ALA A 50 -1.24 5.30 1.31
N LYS A 51 -0.66 4.53 2.25
CA LYS A 51 -1.32 3.38 2.87
C LYS A 51 -2.61 3.77 3.57
N GLU A 52 -2.60 4.86 4.35
CA GLU A 52 -3.80 5.37 5.02
C GLU A 52 -4.87 5.79 4.02
N VAL A 53 -4.50 6.50 2.95
CA VAL A 53 -5.43 6.90 1.89
C VAL A 53 -6.10 5.68 1.25
N ILE A 54 -5.31 4.65 0.92
CA ILE A 54 -5.82 3.42 0.31
C ILE A 54 -6.83 2.74 1.25
N HIS A 55 -6.47 2.58 2.53
CA HIS A 55 -7.36 1.97 3.53
C HIS A 55 -8.68 2.73 3.69
N ASN A 56 -8.61 4.06 3.79
CA ASN A 56 -9.79 4.89 3.97
C ASN A 56 -10.72 4.81 2.75
N VAL A 57 -10.18 4.90 1.52
CA VAL A 57 -10.99 4.80 0.30
C VAL A 57 -11.65 3.43 0.18
N LEU A 58 -10.91 2.36 0.48
CA LEU A 58 -11.47 1.00 0.46
C LEU A 58 -12.59 0.85 1.49
N PHE A 59 -12.38 1.35 2.71
CA PHE A 59 -13.39 1.31 3.77
C PHE A 59 -14.64 2.09 3.36
N ASP A 60 -14.50 3.33 2.91
CA ASP A 60 -15.63 4.18 2.50
C ASP A 60 -16.46 3.56 1.38
N HIS A 61 -15.80 2.96 0.38
CA HIS A 61 -16.49 2.40 -0.79
C HIS A 61 -17.05 0.99 -0.57
N LEU A 62 -16.41 0.16 0.26
CA LEU A 62 -16.73 -1.27 0.35
C LEU A 62 -17.35 -1.71 1.67
N SER A 63 -17.24 -0.93 2.76
CA SER A 63 -17.71 -1.32 4.10
C SER A 63 -19.19 -1.68 4.19
N THR A 64 -20.03 -1.12 3.31
CA THR A 64 -21.49 -1.33 3.29
C THR A 64 -21.96 -2.14 2.08
N LYS A 65 -21.03 -2.62 1.24
CA LYS A 65 -21.36 -3.28 -0.03
C LYS A 65 -21.08 -4.76 0.05
N GLU A 66 -21.98 -5.55 -0.50
CA GLU A 66 -21.74 -6.96 -0.79
C GLU A 66 -21.17 -7.12 -2.20
N TYR A 67 -20.44 -8.21 -2.41
CA TYR A 67 -19.84 -8.47 -3.71
C TYR A 67 -20.92 -8.67 -4.79
N ASN A 68 -20.85 -7.87 -5.84
CA ASN A 68 -21.67 -8.02 -7.04
C ASN A 68 -20.76 -8.08 -8.28
N LYS A 69 -20.84 -9.17 -9.05
CA LYS A 69 -19.97 -9.38 -10.22
C LYS A 69 -20.07 -8.26 -11.26
N HIS A 70 -21.25 -7.65 -11.43
CA HIS A 70 -21.48 -6.63 -12.46
C HIS A 70 -20.97 -5.27 -12.00
N GLU A 71 -21.11 -4.96 -10.71
CA GLU A 71 -20.68 -3.68 -10.15
C GLU A 71 -19.21 -3.69 -9.70
N ALA A 72 -18.63 -4.85 -9.39
CA ALA A 72 -17.25 -4.99 -8.93
C ALA A 72 -16.25 -4.36 -9.92
N GLN A 73 -16.41 -4.58 -11.22
CA GLN A 73 -15.53 -3.99 -12.23
C GLN A 73 -15.60 -2.45 -12.22
N LYS A 74 -16.79 -1.90 -12.04
CA LYS A 74 -17.01 -0.45 -11.96
C LYS A 74 -16.38 0.11 -10.69
N TRP A 75 -16.65 -0.51 -9.53
CA TRP A 75 -16.10 -0.05 -8.25
C TRP A 75 -14.57 -0.16 -8.21
N SER A 76 -13.98 -1.22 -8.76
CA SER A 76 -12.51 -1.33 -8.84
C SER A 76 -11.89 -0.17 -9.62
N LYS A 77 -12.51 0.23 -10.75
CA LYS A 77 -12.03 1.36 -11.53
C LYS A 77 -12.21 2.68 -10.77
N GLU A 78 -13.38 2.91 -10.18
CA GLU A 78 -13.66 4.12 -9.40
C GLU A 78 -12.72 4.26 -8.20
N ILE A 79 -12.50 3.17 -7.44
CA ILE A 79 -11.57 3.15 -6.30
C ILE A 79 -10.14 3.48 -6.76
N ALA A 80 -9.68 2.87 -7.84
CA ALA A 80 -8.34 3.13 -8.38
C ALA A 80 -8.18 4.59 -8.84
N ASP A 81 -9.21 5.15 -9.48
CA ASP A 81 -9.23 6.54 -9.91
C ASP A 81 -9.17 7.50 -8.72
N ILE A 82 -9.97 7.24 -7.67
CA ILE A 82 -10.00 8.05 -6.45
C ILE A 82 -8.67 8.00 -5.69
N ILE A 83 -8.08 6.81 -5.54
CA ILE A 83 -6.78 6.64 -4.85
C ILE A 83 -5.70 7.44 -5.60
N ARG A 84 -5.62 7.27 -6.93
CA ARG A 84 -4.66 8.01 -7.76
C ARG A 84 -4.80 9.51 -7.58
N ASP A 85 -6.02 10.03 -7.62
CA ASP A 85 -6.27 11.46 -7.56
C ASP A 85 -6.01 12.01 -6.15
N LYS A 86 -6.28 11.25 -5.09
CA LYS A 86 -5.92 11.62 -3.71
C LYS A 86 -4.41 11.64 -3.49
N ILE A 87 -3.68 10.63 -3.98
CA ILE A 87 -2.21 10.57 -3.86
C ILE A 87 -1.57 11.73 -4.63
N LYS A 88 -1.99 11.99 -5.88
CA LYS A 88 -1.47 13.13 -6.65
C LYS A 88 -1.68 14.47 -5.95
N LYS A 89 -2.82 14.67 -5.28
CA LYS A 89 -3.10 15.91 -4.54
C LYS A 89 -2.22 16.06 -3.30
N MET A 90 -1.82 14.97 -2.65
CA MET A 90 -0.91 15.02 -1.50
C MET A 90 0.53 15.35 -1.89
N GLU A 91 0.99 14.88 -3.06
CA GLU A 91 2.34 15.18 -3.57
C GLU A 91 2.45 16.60 -4.17
N LEU A 92 1.31 17.25 -4.43
CA LEU A 92 1.23 18.62 -4.98
C LEU A 92 0.94 19.69 -3.91
N ALA A 93 0.81 19.31 -2.63
CA ALA A 93 0.43 20.18 -1.52
C ALA A 93 1.57 20.31 -0.50
#